data_AF-A0A538U557-F1
#
_entry.id   AF-A0A538U557-F1
#
_cell.length_a   1.000
_cell.length_b   1.000
_cell.length_c   1.000
_cell.angle_alpha   90.00
_cell.angle_beta   90.00
_cell.angle_gamma   90.00
#
_symmetry.space_group_name_H-M   'P 1'
#
loop_
_entity.id
_entity.type
_entity.pdbx_description
1 polymer ?
#
loop_
_entity_poly.entity_id
_entity_poly.type
_entity_poly.pdbx_seq_one_letter_code
_entity_poly.pdbx_strand_id
1 'polypeptide(L)'
;MRRIGMMGVLMGALVVVALAPAAMAQSTATQGGVTGALQAQGALDKTSPAAQANAEADAHAKTQAEARIAAILAKGAKVSAKTRSDAEAKVQAAEQEVDDHASSDGDQKVAERLGAEFGMSADAVLSEKQGLNASWGELVIAHTLAANSTSGLTVEQIDQMKKDGSGWGQIAAGMGFRLGALVSAVRAESRVAVGLAKADGKVESMTAVHASHGVGVRAGGVNTAAGAGADVGAGVKVKVGHP
;
A
#
# COMPACT_ATOMS: atom_id res chain seq x y z
N MET A 1 -12.77 -44.08 -0.53
CA MET A 1 -14.05 -43.42 -0.19
C MET A 1 -14.03 -42.03 -0.80
N ARG A 2 -14.80 -41.81 -1.87
CA ARG A 2 -14.89 -40.53 -2.59
C ARG A 2 -15.98 -39.68 -1.94
N ARG A 3 -15.67 -38.48 -1.46
CA ARG A 3 -16.69 -37.51 -1.03
C ARG A 3 -16.94 -36.52 -2.16
N ILE A 4 -18.11 -36.70 -2.76
CA ILE A 4 -18.79 -35.80 -3.70
C ILE A 4 -19.74 -34.95 -2.85
N GLY A 5 -19.77 -33.64 -3.07
CA GLY A 5 -20.76 -32.72 -2.50
C GLY A 5 -20.15 -31.31 -2.40
N MET A 6 -20.80 -30.23 -2.80
CA MET A 6 -22.18 -30.03 -3.27
C MET A 6 -22.17 -28.64 -3.92
N MET A 7 -22.70 -28.52 -5.14
CA MET A 7 -22.89 -27.24 -5.82
C MET A 7 -23.91 -26.40 -5.05
N GLY A 8 -23.47 -25.28 -4.49
CA GLY A 8 -24.34 -24.20 -4.00
C GLY A 8 -24.40 -23.10 -5.03
N VAL A 9 -25.38 -23.19 -5.94
CA VAL A 9 -25.78 -22.09 -6.81
C VAL A 9 -26.55 -21.09 -5.95
N LEU A 10 -26.00 -19.91 -5.71
CA LEU A 10 -26.73 -18.81 -5.08
C LEU A 10 -26.99 -17.73 -6.14
N MET A 11 -28.26 -17.61 -6.49
CA MET A 11 -28.80 -16.60 -7.40
C MET A 11 -28.47 -15.19 -6.89
N GLY A 12 -27.87 -14.39 -7.77
CA GLY A 12 -27.69 -12.97 -7.56
C GLY A 12 -29.02 -12.22 -7.65
N ALA A 13 -29.38 -11.53 -6.57
CA ALA A 13 -30.38 -10.48 -6.60
C ALA A 13 -29.70 -9.19 -7.12
N LEU A 14 -30.09 -8.80 -8.33
CA LEU A 14 -29.69 -7.54 -8.95
C LEU A 14 -30.52 -6.40 -8.32
N VAL A 15 -29.96 -5.69 -7.34
CA VAL A 15 -30.54 -4.46 -6.80
C VAL A 15 -29.96 -3.28 -7.57
N VAL A 16 -30.76 -2.69 -8.47
CA VAL A 16 -30.45 -1.43 -9.12
C VAL A 16 -30.79 -0.31 -8.14
N VAL A 17 -29.79 0.25 -7.46
CA VAL A 17 -29.95 1.49 -6.68
C VAL A 17 -29.78 2.66 -7.65
N ALA A 18 -30.90 3.30 -7.98
CA ALA A 18 -30.90 4.59 -8.66
C ALA A 18 -30.48 5.68 -7.66
N LEU A 19 -29.27 6.23 -7.83
CA LEU A 19 -28.86 7.46 -7.14
C LEU A 19 -29.53 8.67 -7.83
N ALA A 20 -30.42 9.33 -7.12
CA ALA A 20 -30.86 10.69 -7.45
C ALA A 20 -29.84 11.72 -6.92
N PRO A 21 -29.48 12.75 -7.68
CA PRO A 21 -28.63 13.83 -7.18
C PRO A 21 -29.43 14.75 -6.25
N ALA A 22 -29.11 14.73 -4.96
CA ALA A 22 -29.58 15.72 -4.00
C ALA A 22 -28.71 16.98 -4.08
N ALA A 23 -29.09 17.94 -4.92
CA ALA A 23 -28.60 19.31 -4.83
C ALA A 23 -29.49 20.08 -3.85
N MET A 24 -29.03 20.25 -2.61
CA MET A 24 -29.67 21.10 -1.59
C MET A 24 -28.63 22.11 -1.08
N ALA A 25 -28.48 23.21 -1.81
CA ALA A 25 -27.87 24.43 -1.28
C ALA A 25 -29.01 25.33 -0.78
N GLN A 26 -29.35 25.23 0.51
CA GLN A 26 -30.22 26.20 1.18
C GLN A 26 -29.35 27.27 1.85
N SER A 27 -29.11 28.35 1.12
CA SER A 27 -28.61 29.60 1.70
C SER A 27 -29.78 30.37 2.29
N THR A 28 -29.90 30.36 3.62
CA THR A 28 -30.83 31.24 4.35
C THR A 28 -30.33 32.67 4.25
N ALA A 29 -30.98 33.44 3.36
CA ALA A 29 -30.83 34.87 3.26
C ALA A 29 -31.52 35.56 4.46
N THR A 30 -30.76 36.32 5.24
CA THR A 30 -31.32 37.38 6.09
C THR A 30 -31.54 38.61 5.22
N GLN A 31 -32.80 38.85 4.86
CA GLN A 31 -33.27 40.05 4.18
C GLN A 31 -33.34 41.22 5.18
N GLY A 32 -32.62 42.30 4.88
CA GLY A 32 -32.81 43.62 5.44
C GLY A 32 -32.58 44.65 4.34
N GLY A 33 -33.66 45.02 3.65
CA GLY A 33 -33.62 45.91 2.50
C GLY A 33 -33.52 47.39 2.88
N VAL A 34 -32.77 48.14 2.07
CA VAL A 34 -33.05 49.53 1.75
C VAL A 34 -32.71 49.79 0.29
N THR A 35 -33.69 50.35 -0.40
CA THR A 35 -33.81 50.63 -1.83
C THR A 35 -32.82 51.72 -2.26
N GLY A 36 -32.01 51.46 -3.30
CA GLY A 36 -31.08 52.44 -3.86
C GLY A 36 -30.58 52.08 -5.26
N ALA A 37 -31.19 52.72 -6.25
CA ALA A 37 -30.79 52.98 -7.64
C ALA A 37 -29.54 52.31 -8.26
N LEU A 38 -29.81 51.62 -9.38
CA LEU A 38 -29.09 51.68 -10.67
C LEU A 38 -27.61 52.12 -10.67
N GLN A 39 -26.71 51.14 -10.81
CA GLN A 39 -25.51 51.29 -11.63
C GLN A 39 -25.06 49.92 -12.17
N ALA A 40 -25.30 49.70 -13.46
CA ALA A 40 -24.66 48.65 -14.23
C ALA A 40 -23.26 49.13 -14.64
N GLN A 41 -22.20 48.43 -14.25
CA GLN A 41 -20.92 48.37 -15.00
C GLN A 41 -19.92 47.43 -14.32
N GLY A 42 -19.71 46.28 -14.96
CA GLY A 42 -18.44 45.56 -15.04
C GLY A 42 -17.64 45.36 -13.76
N ALA A 43 -18.09 44.45 -12.89
CA ALA A 43 -17.15 43.75 -12.02
C ALA A 43 -16.31 42.81 -12.89
N LEU A 44 -15.27 43.35 -13.53
CA LEU A 44 -14.21 42.54 -14.12
C LEU A 44 -13.54 41.79 -12.96
N ASP A 45 -13.75 40.47 -12.95
CA ASP A 45 -13.00 39.47 -12.21
C ASP A 45 -11.51 39.82 -12.18
N LYS A 46 -11.08 40.55 -11.14
CA LYS A 46 -9.67 40.71 -10.80
C LYS A 46 -9.30 39.54 -9.89
N THR A 47 -9.30 38.34 -10.44
CA THR A 47 -8.49 37.26 -9.86
C THR A 47 -7.07 37.79 -9.78
N SER A 48 -6.53 37.86 -8.57
CA SER A 48 -5.18 38.39 -8.36
C SER A 48 -4.19 37.50 -9.14
N PRO A 49 -3.19 38.07 -9.83
CA PRO A 49 -2.21 37.29 -10.61
C PRO A 49 -1.55 36.15 -9.83
N ALA A 50 -1.42 36.27 -8.52
CA ALA A 50 -0.91 35.22 -7.63
C ALA A 50 -1.83 33.98 -7.55
N ALA A 51 -3.16 34.15 -7.58
CA ALA A 51 -4.09 33.04 -7.56
C ALA A 51 -4.08 32.26 -8.88
N GLN A 52 -3.90 32.96 -10.01
CA GLN A 52 -3.77 32.33 -11.32
C GLN A 52 -2.46 31.54 -11.44
N ALA A 53 -1.33 32.10 -10.98
CA ALA A 53 -0.04 31.42 -11.00
C ALA A 53 -0.02 30.12 -10.16
N ASN A 54 -0.68 30.12 -9.00
CA ASN A 54 -0.80 28.91 -8.16
C ASN A 54 -1.64 27.84 -8.87
N ALA A 55 -2.79 28.21 -9.43
CA ALA A 55 -3.65 27.27 -10.14
C ALA A 55 -2.96 26.63 -11.36
N GLU A 56 -2.16 27.40 -12.11
CA GLU A 56 -1.37 26.88 -13.23
C GLU A 56 -0.26 25.92 -12.75
N ALA A 57 0.41 26.24 -11.65
CA ALA A 57 1.42 25.37 -11.05
C ALA A 57 0.84 24.03 -10.58
N ASP A 58 -0.31 24.07 -9.91
CA ASP A 58 -1.04 22.87 -9.46
C ASP A 58 -1.49 22.00 -10.64
N ALA A 59 -2.05 22.62 -11.68
CA ALA A 59 -2.44 21.91 -12.90
C ALA A 59 -1.24 21.21 -13.55
N HIS A 60 -0.09 21.89 -13.65
CA HIS A 60 1.12 21.31 -14.21
C HIS A 60 1.68 20.17 -13.35
N ALA A 61 1.64 20.30 -12.02
CA ALA A 61 2.04 19.23 -11.10
C ALA A 61 1.16 17.98 -11.26
N LYS A 62 -0.16 18.17 -11.40
CA LYS A 62 -1.12 17.09 -11.64
C LYS A 62 -0.84 16.37 -12.95
N THR A 63 -0.69 17.11 -14.06
CA THR A 63 -0.37 16.51 -15.37
C THR A 63 0.94 15.73 -15.34
N GLN A 64 1.96 16.24 -14.64
CA GLN A 64 3.21 15.49 -14.46
C GLN A 64 3.02 14.22 -13.65
N ALA A 65 2.21 14.24 -12.57
CA ALA A 65 1.92 13.06 -11.78
C ALA A 65 1.20 11.98 -12.61
N GLU A 66 0.18 12.37 -13.37
CA GLU A 66 -0.54 11.49 -14.29
C GLU A 66 0.39 10.86 -15.34
N ALA A 67 1.29 11.66 -15.93
CA ALA A 67 2.28 11.15 -16.87
C ALA A 67 3.26 10.14 -16.22
N ARG A 68 3.68 10.38 -14.97
CA ARG A 68 4.53 9.45 -14.21
C ARG A 68 3.79 8.15 -13.89
N ILE A 69 2.53 8.23 -13.46
CA ILE A 69 1.67 7.07 -13.20
C ILE A 69 1.53 6.23 -14.48
N ALA A 70 1.20 6.86 -15.60
CA ALA A 70 1.09 6.18 -16.89
C ALA A 70 2.41 5.49 -17.30
N ALA A 71 3.55 6.17 -17.12
CA ALA A 71 4.87 5.60 -17.40
C ALA A 71 5.20 4.40 -16.50
N ILE A 72 4.86 4.47 -15.21
CA ILE A 72 5.02 3.36 -14.24
C ILE A 72 4.16 2.17 -14.68
N LEU A 73 2.88 2.38 -14.97
CA LEU A 73 1.99 1.30 -15.40
C LEU A 73 2.46 0.65 -16.71
N ALA A 74 2.89 1.46 -17.69
CA ALA A 74 3.43 0.98 -18.95
C ALA A 74 4.72 0.18 -18.75
N LYS A 75 5.61 0.61 -17.84
CA LYS A 75 6.82 -0.14 -17.50
C LYS A 75 6.50 -1.45 -16.77
N GLY A 76 5.55 -1.43 -15.84
CA GLY A 76 5.10 -2.61 -15.10
C GLY A 76 4.48 -3.67 -16.02
N ALA A 77 3.72 -3.24 -17.03
CA ALA A 77 3.11 -4.12 -18.02
C ALA A 77 4.13 -4.91 -18.87
N LYS A 78 5.40 -4.46 -18.95
CA LYS A 78 6.47 -5.19 -19.63
C LYS A 78 6.92 -6.45 -18.88
N VAL A 79 6.62 -6.55 -17.58
CA VAL A 79 6.85 -7.79 -16.82
C VAL A 79 5.78 -8.80 -17.15
N SER A 80 6.19 -10.07 -17.34
CA SER A 80 5.29 -11.14 -17.75
C SER A 80 4.06 -11.23 -16.84
N ALA A 81 2.88 -11.48 -17.43
CA ALA A 81 1.63 -11.56 -16.67
C ALA A 81 1.69 -12.64 -15.60
N LYS A 82 2.35 -13.78 -15.88
CA LYS A 82 2.57 -14.85 -14.92
C LYS A 82 3.40 -14.38 -13.72
N THR A 83 4.53 -13.73 -13.95
CA THR A 83 5.38 -13.23 -12.86
C THR A 83 4.65 -12.20 -11.99
N ARG A 84 3.84 -11.32 -12.62
CA ARG A 84 2.99 -10.38 -11.89
C ARG A 84 1.92 -11.08 -11.06
N SER A 85 1.21 -12.06 -11.64
CA SER A 85 0.17 -12.82 -10.96
C SER A 85 0.71 -13.66 -9.78
N ASP A 86 1.88 -14.31 -9.95
CA ASP A 86 2.50 -15.09 -8.87
C ASP A 86 2.93 -14.20 -7.69
N ALA A 87 3.34 -12.96 -7.96
CA ALA A 87 3.65 -11.97 -6.92
C ALA A 87 2.37 -11.42 -6.28
N GLU A 88 1.36 -11.09 -7.09
CA GLU A 88 0.05 -10.61 -6.65
C GLU A 88 -0.58 -11.58 -5.63
N ALA A 89 -0.61 -12.87 -5.94
CA ALA A 89 -1.18 -13.88 -5.06
C ALA A 89 -0.50 -13.93 -3.68
N LYS A 90 0.82 -13.70 -3.63
CA LYS A 90 1.58 -13.69 -2.37
C LYS A 90 1.38 -12.41 -1.58
N VAL A 91 1.28 -11.28 -2.26
CA VAL A 91 0.98 -9.99 -1.63
C VAL A 91 -0.46 -10.00 -1.10
N GLN A 92 -1.41 -10.50 -1.87
CA GLN A 92 -2.81 -10.65 -1.46
C GLN A 92 -2.97 -11.57 -0.25
N ALA A 93 -2.19 -12.64 -0.15
CA ALA A 93 -2.19 -13.49 1.04
C ALA A 93 -1.71 -12.73 2.30
N ALA A 94 -0.69 -11.88 2.15
CA ALA A 94 -0.20 -11.04 3.25
C ALA A 94 -1.18 -9.91 3.60
N GLU A 95 -1.87 -9.35 2.60
CA GLU A 95 -2.95 -8.37 2.75
C GLU A 95 -4.07 -8.95 3.62
N GLN A 96 -4.57 -10.13 3.25
CA GLN A 96 -5.63 -10.84 3.97
C GLN A 96 -5.21 -11.21 5.41
N GLU A 97 -3.97 -11.66 5.61
CA GLU A 97 -3.45 -11.97 6.95
C GLU A 97 -3.51 -10.75 7.87
N VAL A 98 -3.16 -9.57 7.36
CA VAL A 98 -3.23 -8.31 8.12
C VAL A 98 -4.68 -7.93 8.41
N ASP A 99 -5.57 -8.02 7.43
CA ASP A 99 -6.99 -7.66 7.60
C ASP A 99 -7.74 -8.60 8.58
N ASP A 100 -7.44 -9.91 8.53
CA ASP A 100 -8.00 -10.90 9.44
C ASP A 100 -7.54 -10.63 10.89
N HIS A 101 -6.25 -10.32 11.07
CA HIS A 101 -5.71 -9.95 12.38
C HIS A 101 -6.28 -8.64 12.89
N ALA A 102 -6.42 -7.62 12.04
CA ALA A 102 -7.00 -6.34 12.41
C ALA A 102 -8.45 -6.48 12.91
N SER A 103 -9.21 -7.38 12.28
CA SER A 103 -10.58 -7.72 12.69
C SER A 103 -10.66 -8.29 14.11
N SER A 104 -9.57 -8.88 14.62
CA SER A 104 -9.48 -9.46 15.97
C SER A 104 -8.81 -8.54 16.99
N ASP A 105 -7.73 -7.86 16.59
CA ASP A 105 -6.93 -6.99 17.46
C ASP A 105 -7.57 -5.61 17.68
N GLY A 106 -8.35 -5.16 16.70
CA GLY A 106 -8.95 -3.83 16.64
C GLY A 106 -8.06 -2.80 15.94
N ASP A 107 -8.70 -1.89 15.19
CA ASP A 107 -8.08 -0.85 14.37
C ASP A 107 -7.01 -0.04 15.12
N GLN A 108 -7.28 0.36 16.36
CA GLN A 108 -6.36 1.18 17.16
C GLN A 108 -5.00 0.50 17.36
N LYS A 109 -4.97 -0.80 17.68
CA LYS A 109 -3.72 -1.51 17.94
C LYS A 109 -2.88 -1.67 16.67
N VAL A 110 -3.55 -1.93 15.54
CA VAL A 110 -2.87 -2.03 14.25
C VAL A 110 -2.30 -0.66 13.86
N ALA A 111 -3.08 0.41 14.06
CA ALA A 111 -2.64 1.78 13.82
C ALA A 111 -1.42 2.19 14.67
N GLU A 112 -1.37 1.79 15.95
CA GLU A 112 -0.22 2.06 16.82
C GLU A 112 1.06 1.38 16.32
N ARG A 113 0.96 0.11 15.89
CA ARG A 113 2.11 -0.64 15.36
C ARG A 113 2.59 -0.06 14.03
N LEU A 114 1.66 0.21 13.11
CA LEU A 114 1.99 0.79 11.81
C LEU A 114 2.47 2.23 11.91
N GLY A 115 1.90 3.01 12.83
CA GLY A 115 2.37 4.36 13.11
C GLY A 115 3.82 4.36 13.58
N ALA A 116 4.17 3.46 14.51
CA ALA A 116 5.55 3.30 14.95
C ALA A 116 6.50 2.89 13.79
N GLU A 117 6.02 2.06 12.86
CA GLU A 117 6.81 1.58 11.72
C GLU A 117 7.04 2.66 10.66
N PHE A 118 6.00 3.39 10.29
CA PHE A 118 6.07 4.43 9.25
C PHE A 118 6.44 5.83 9.80
N GLY A 119 6.71 5.95 11.10
CA GLY A 119 7.04 7.23 11.73
C GLY A 119 5.85 8.19 11.80
N MET A 120 4.63 7.66 11.90
CA MET A 120 3.36 8.39 11.97
C MET A 120 2.70 8.20 13.34
N SER A 121 1.82 9.12 13.74
CA SER A 121 0.92 8.87 14.87
C SER A 121 -0.18 7.88 14.49
N ALA A 122 -0.65 7.05 15.43
CA ALA A 122 -1.77 6.13 15.22
C ALA A 122 -3.02 6.84 14.64
N ASP A 123 -3.36 8.03 15.15
CA ASP A 123 -4.49 8.82 14.65
C ASP A 123 -4.34 9.23 13.18
N ALA A 124 -3.12 9.56 12.76
CA ALA A 124 -2.82 9.88 11.35
C ALA A 124 -3.00 8.65 10.46
N VAL A 125 -2.54 7.47 10.91
CA VAL A 125 -2.72 6.22 10.17
C VAL A 125 -4.20 5.86 10.04
N LEU A 126 -4.98 6.02 11.11
CA LEU A 126 -6.44 5.79 11.07
C LEU A 126 -7.15 6.77 10.14
N SER A 127 -6.81 8.05 10.24
CA SER A 127 -7.37 9.10 9.38
C SER A 127 -7.05 8.82 7.91
N GLU A 128 -5.82 8.39 7.61
CA GLU A 128 -5.42 8.05 6.25
C GLU A 128 -6.16 6.80 5.74
N LYS A 129 -6.24 5.73 6.55
CA LYS A 129 -7.03 4.53 6.21
C LYS A 129 -8.48 4.89 5.86
N GLN A 130 -9.11 5.73 6.68
CA GLN A 130 -10.49 6.17 6.48
C GLN A 130 -10.63 7.07 5.25
N GLY A 131 -9.73 8.04 5.07
CA GLY A 131 -9.73 8.95 3.93
C GLY A 131 -9.54 8.22 2.59
N LEU A 132 -8.70 7.18 2.59
CA LEU A 132 -8.49 6.32 1.44
C LEU A 132 -9.55 5.22 1.32
N ASN A 133 -10.37 4.96 2.35
CA ASN A 133 -11.25 3.78 2.39
C ASN A 133 -10.50 2.47 2.05
N ALA A 134 -9.27 2.35 2.56
CA ALA A 134 -8.39 1.21 2.33
C ALA A 134 -8.53 0.15 3.44
N SER A 135 -8.21 -1.10 3.12
CA SER A 135 -7.97 -2.13 4.13
C SER A 135 -6.64 -1.90 4.86
N TRP A 136 -6.41 -2.61 5.97
CA TRP A 136 -5.12 -2.52 6.68
C TRP A 136 -3.99 -3.11 5.85
N GLY A 137 -4.25 -4.23 5.17
CA GLY A 137 -3.31 -4.84 4.25
C GLY A 137 -2.95 -3.93 3.07
N GLU A 138 -3.95 -3.29 2.45
CA GLU A 138 -3.71 -2.35 1.33
C GLU A 138 -2.87 -1.14 1.78
N LEU A 139 -3.15 -0.60 2.97
CA LEU A 139 -2.41 0.51 3.53
C LEU A 139 -0.94 0.16 3.80
N VAL A 140 -0.67 -1.05 4.35
CA VAL A 140 0.69 -1.56 4.55
C VAL A 140 1.45 -1.63 3.22
N ILE A 141 0.84 -2.17 2.17
CA ILE A 141 1.49 -2.31 0.86
C ILE A 141 1.76 -0.94 0.25
N ALA A 142 0.80 -0.02 0.30
CA ALA A 142 0.95 1.32 -0.26
C ALA A 142 2.08 2.12 0.43
N HIS A 143 2.17 2.08 1.77
CA HIS A 143 3.29 2.68 2.51
C HIS A 143 4.63 2.02 2.21
N THR A 144 4.66 0.68 2.16
CA THR A 144 5.88 -0.07 1.82
C THR A 144 6.43 0.37 0.47
N LEU A 145 5.55 0.52 -0.53
CA LEU A 145 5.88 0.99 -1.86
C LEU A 145 6.34 2.46 -1.87
N ALA A 146 5.59 3.34 -1.19
CA ALA A 146 5.90 4.77 -1.13
C ALA A 146 7.27 5.02 -0.47
N ALA A 147 7.54 4.39 0.67
CA ALA A 147 8.78 4.55 1.44
C ALA A 147 10.03 4.10 0.67
N ASN A 148 9.88 3.13 -0.24
CA ASN A 148 10.98 2.60 -1.04
C ASN A 148 11.12 3.28 -2.41
N SER A 149 10.12 4.05 -2.84
CA SER A 149 10.08 4.58 -4.20
C SER A 149 10.88 5.88 -4.34
N THR A 150 11.61 5.99 -5.44
CA THR A 150 12.21 7.25 -5.88
C THR A 150 11.32 8.02 -6.87
N SER A 151 10.11 7.52 -7.17
CA SER A 151 9.19 8.14 -8.13
C SER A 151 8.52 9.41 -7.59
N GLY A 152 8.54 9.60 -6.26
CA GLY A 152 7.81 10.67 -5.59
C GLY A 152 6.30 10.52 -5.63
N LEU A 153 5.79 9.30 -5.86
CA LEU A 153 4.36 9.02 -5.73
C LEU A 153 3.95 8.98 -4.25
N THR A 154 2.78 9.52 -3.96
CA THR A 154 2.17 9.45 -2.62
C THR A 154 1.43 8.12 -2.42
N VAL A 155 1.13 7.80 -1.15
CA VAL A 155 0.28 6.65 -0.78
C VAL A 155 -1.07 6.74 -1.48
N GLU A 156 -1.70 7.92 -1.48
CA GLU A 156 -2.97 8.18 -2.18
C GLU A 156 -2.88 7.88 -3.69
N GLN A 157 -1.80 8.29 -4.36
CA GLN A 157 -1.61 8.00 -5.78
C GLN A 157 -1.42 6.51 -6.05
N ILE A 158 -0.68 5.81 -5.18
CA ILE A 158 -0.46 4.36 -5.27
C ILE A 158 -1.77 3.59 -5.04
N ASP A 159 -2.55 4.00 -4.05
CA ASP A 159 -3.88 3.44 -3.75
C ASP A 159 -4.88 3.70 -4.90
N GLN A 160 -4.87 4.90 -5.48
CA GLN A 160 -5.70 5.19 -6.66
C GLN A 160 -5.36 4.26 -7.83
N MET A 161 -4.07 4.00 -8.10
CA MET A 161 -3.67 3.04 -9.14
C MET A 161 -4.24 1.64 -8.89
N LYS A 162 -4.29 1.21 -7.62
CA LYS A 162 -4.89 -0.06 -7.21
C LYS A 162 -6.40 -0.08 -7.46
N LYS A 163 -7.10 0.99 -7.10
CA LYS A 163 -8.55 1.17 -7.36
C LYS A 163 -8.90 1.23 -8.85
N ASP A 164 -8.00 1.78 -9.66
CA ASP A 164 -8.12 1.80 -11.13
C ASP A 164 -7.89 0.41 -11.76
N GLY A 165 -7.68 -0.63 -10.95
CA GLY A 165 -7.57 -2.03 -11.38
C GLY A 165 -6.14 -2.49 -11.66
N SER A 166 -5.12 -1.69 -11.33
CA SER A 166 -3.73 -2.13 -11.44
C SER A 166 -3.36 -3.03 -10.25
N GLY A 167 -2.85 -4.23 -10.51
CA GLY A 167 -2.35 -5.10 -9.44
C GLY A 167 -1.06 -4.57 -8.80
N TRP A 168 -0.84 -4.91 -7.53
CA TRP A 168 0.37 -4.57 -6.78
C TRP A 168 1.66 -4.98 -7.51
N GLY A 169 1.66 -6.17 -8.12
CA GLY A 169 2.78 -6.66 -8.91
C GLY A 169 3.08 -5.78 -10.14
N GLN A 170 2.07 -5.17 -10.76
CA GLN A 170 2.28 -4.24 -11.88
C GLN A 170 2.84 -2.90 -11.39
N ILE A 171 2.25 -2.35 -10.33
CA ILE A 171 2.62 -1.06 -9.74
C ILE A 171 4.09 -1.12 -9.30
N ALA A 172 4.48 -2.15 -8.53
CA ALA A 172 5.84 -2.35 -8.04
C ALA A 172 6.87 -2.55 -9.17
N ALA A 173 6.55 -3.38 -10.17
CA ALA A 173 7.41 -3.58 -11.33
C ALA A 173 7.62 -2.26 -12.11
N GLY A 174 6.57 -1.46 -12.23
CA GLY A 174 6.62 -0.14 -12.86
C GLY A 174 7.58 0.82 -12.16
N MET A 175 7.56 0.81 -10.82
CA MET A 175 8.51 1.57 -10.01
C MET A 175 9.95 1.02 -10.07
N GLY A 176 10.13 -0.16 -10.66
CA GLY A 176 11.45 -0.77 -10.87
C GLY A 176 11.90 -1.70 -9.74
N PHE A 177 10.98 -2.14 -8.88
CA PHE A 177 11.26 -3.11 -7.84
C PHE A 177 11.29 -4.54 -8.37
N ARG A 178 12.11 -5.38 -7.74
CA ARG A 178 12.04 -6.83 -7.92
C ARG A 178 10.80 -7.35 -7.20
N LEU A 179 9.93 -8.11 -7.87
CA LEU A 179 8.69 -8.60 -7.25
C LEU A 179 8.92 -9.54 -6.06
N GLY A 180 10.04 -10.26 -6.04
CA GLY A 180 10.44 -11.03 -4.85
C GLY A 180 10.80 -10.14 -3.66
N ALA A 181 11.41 -8.98 -3.91
CA ALA A 181 11.72 -8.00 -2.86
C ALA A 181 10.44 -7.35 -2.33
N LEU A 182 9.47 -7.05 -3.21
CA LEU A 182 8.13 -6.60 -2.81
C LEU A 182 7.48 -7.60 -1.85
N VAL A 183 7.40 -8.88 -2.24
CA VAL A 183 6.79 -9.91 -1.40
C VAL A 183 7.52 -10.04 -0.06
N SER A 184 8.86 -9.93 -0.05
CA SER A 184 9.64 -10.00 1.18
C SER A 184 9.37 -8.82 2.10
N ALA A 185 9.40 -7.59 1.57
CA ALA A 185 9.17 -6.36 2.33
C ALA A 185 7.74 -6.35 2.88
N VAL A 186 6.73 -6.58 2.05
CA VAL A 186 5.33 -6.63 2.50
C VAL A 186 5.14 -7.66 3.61
N ARG A 187 5.74 -8.85 3.52
CA ARG A 187 5.62 -9.85 4.59
C ARG A 187 6.31 -9.43 5.88
N ALA A 188 7.40 -8.68 5.82
CA ALA A 188 8.04 -8.13 7.01
C ALA A 188 7.14 -7.09 7.67
N GLU A 189 6.61 -6.15 6.89
CA GLU A 189 5.70 -5.12 7.39
C GLU A 189 4.38 -5.70 7.91
N SER A 190 3.82 -6.72 7.24
CA SER A 190 2.66 -7.46 7.72
C SER A 190 2.91 -8.07 9.09
N ARG A 191 4.11 -8.60 9.35
CA ARG A 191 4.45 -9.13 10.68
C ARG A 191 4.48 -8.04 11.76
N VAL A 192 4.90 -6.83 11.43
CA VAL A 192 4.82 -5.69 12.35
C VAL A 192 3.34 -5.34 12.60
N ALA A 193 2.53 -5.24 11.55
CA ALA A 193 1.10 -4.95 11.64
C ALA A 193 0.36 -5.94 12.57
N VAL A 194 0.64 -7.23 12.41
CA VAL A 194 0.02 -8.30 13.21
C VAL A 194 0.70 -8.55 14.56
N GLY A 195 1.71 -7.75 14.92
CA GLY A 195 2.40 -7.84 16.23
C GLY A 195 3.34 -9.04 16.38
N LEU A 196 3.69 -9.71 15.28
CA LEU A 196 4.68 -10.80 15.22
C LEU A 196 6.13 -10.30 15.05
N ALA A 197 6.30 -9.00 14.84
CA ALA A 197 7.57 -8.29 14.85
C ALA A 197 7.38 -6.95 15.59
N LYS A 198 8.47 -6.46 16.18
CA LYS A 198 8.48 -5.14 16.82
C LYS A 198 8.78 -4.10 15.75
N ALA A 199 8.02 -3.00 15.74
CA ALA A 199 8.31 -1.86 14.88
C ALA A 199 9.71 -1.31 15.16
N ASP A 200 10.49 -1.11 14.11
CA ASP A 200 11.84 -0.54 14.19
C ASP A 200 11.94 0.85 13.55
N GLY A 201 10.83 1.33 12.97
CA GLY A 201 10.72 2.64 12.34
C GLY A 201 11.41 2.69 10.97
N LYS A 202 11.66 1.53 10.36
CA LYS A 202 12.39 1.39 9.10
C LYS A 202 11.72 0.34 8.22
N VAL A 203 11.00 0.85 7.23
CA VAL A 203 10.47 0.03 6.15
C VAL A 203 11.59 -0.77 5.48
N GLU A 204 11.36 -2.07 5.31
CA GLU A 204 12.29 -2.99 4.67
C GLU A 204 12.67 -2.50 3.26
N SER A 205 13.99 -2.52 3.00
CA SER A 205 14.53 -1.98 1.76
C SER A 205 14.29 -2.92 0.58
N MET A 206 13.55 -2.46 -0.41
CA MET A 206 13.33 -3.18 -1.67
C MET A 206 14.48 -2.88 -2.64
N THR A 207 15.25 -3.92 -3.00
CA THR A 207 16.30 -3.78 -4.00
C THR A 207 15.71 -3.45 -5.38
N ALA A 208 16.01 -2.26 -5.90
CA ALA A 208 15.67 -1.85 -7.26
C ALA A 208 16.46 -2.65 -8.31
N VAL A 209 15.85 -2.90 -9.47
CA VAL A 209 16.41 -3.73 -10.56
C VAL A 209 17.73 -3.17 -11.15
N HIS A 210 18.06 -1.90 -10.92
CA HIS A 210 19.24 -1.24 -11.51
C HIS A 210 20.51 -1.28 -10.65
N ALA A 211 20.48 -1.80 -9.43
CA ALA A 211 21.65 -1.81 -8.54
C ALA A 211 22.62 -3.00 -8.76
N SER A 212 22.49 -3.76 -9.86
CA SER A 212 23.38 -4.89 -10.16
C SER A 212 23.99 -4.81 -11.56
N HIS A 213 24.88 -3.84 -11.80
CA HIS A 213 26.02 -4.05 -12.70
C HIS A 213 27.24 -4.34 -11.84
N GLY A 214 27.60 -5.62 -11.72
CA GLY A 214 28.91 -6.00 -11.19
C GLY A 214 28.92 -6.90 -9.95
N VAL A 215 28.26 -8.06 -9.97
CA VAL A 215 28.78 -9.24 -9.25
C VAL A 215 28.55 -10.45 -10.14
N GLY A 216 29.64 -10.98 -10.69
CA GLY A 216 29.62 -12.18 -11.52
C GLY A 216 29.10 -13.38 -10.72
N VAL A 217 27.91 -13.87 -11.11
CA VAL A 217 27.49 -15.21 -10.72
C VAL A 217 28.33 -16.18 -11.54
N ARG A 218 29.41 -16.66 -10.94
CA ARG A 218 30.04 -17.92 -11.33
C ARG A 218 28.98 -19.01 -11.14
N ALA A 219 28.51 -19.58 -12.24
CA ALA A 219 27.90 -20.88 -12.24
C ALA A 219 28.92 -21.88 -11.66
N GLY A 220 28.67 -22.33 -10.44
CA GLY A 220 29.47 -23.34 -9.76
C GLY A 220 28.52 -24.20 -8.95
N GLY A 221 27.92 -25.19 -9.62
CA GLY A 221 27.26 -26.27 -8.92
C GLY A 221 28.27 -27.01 -8.05
N VAL A 222 28.01 -27.05 -6.74
CA VAL A 222 28.57 -28.07 -5.86
C VAL A 222 27.42 -28.60 -5.03
N ASN A 223 27.33 -29.93 -5.09
CA ASN A 223 26.23 -30.74 -4.63
C ASN A 223 26.05 -30.65 -3.12
N THR A 224 24.77 -30.71 -2.76
CA THR A 224 24.24 -31.22 -1.50
C THR A 224 24.92 -32.54 -1.13
N ALA A 225 25.61 -32.57 0.00
CA ALA A 225 25.86 -33.81 0.73
C ALA A 225 25.56 -33.54 2.21
N ALA A 226 24.56 -34.25 2.70
CA ALA A 226 24.15 -34.30 4.09
C ALA A 226 25.31 -34.67 5.02
N GLY A 227 25.38 -34.00 6.16
CA GLY A 227 26.28 -34.33 7.25
C GLY A 227 25.65 -33.91 8.56
N ALA A 228 24.77 -34.76 9.10
CA ALA A 228 24.34 -34.69 10.48
C ALA A 228 25.56 -34.93 11.38
N GLY A 229 25.80 -34.01 12.32
CA GLY A 229 26.89 -34.10 13.29
C GLY A 229 26.57 -33.21 14.49
N ALA A 230 25.58 -33.61 15.28
CA ALA A 230 25.35 -33.06 16.61
C ALA A 230 26.29 -33.76 17.59
N ASP A 231 27.49 -33.22 17.76
CA ASP A 231 28.34 -33.43 18.93
C ASP A 231 28.03 -32.30 19.92
N VAL A 232 27.37 -32.64 21.02
CA VAL A 232 27.32 -31.80 22.22
C VAL A 232 27.74 -32.69 23.38
N GLY A 233 29.06 -32.79 23.57
CA GLY A 233 29.68 -33.40 24.73
C GLY A 233 29.49 -32.54 25.99
N ALA A 234 28.40 -32.78 26.73
CA ALA A 234 28.24 -32.27 28.09
C ALA A 234 28.92 -33.23 29.08
N GLY A 235 30.18 -32.95 29.40
CA GLY A 235 30.94 -33.65 30.43
C GLY A 235 30.41 -33.35 31.83
N VAL A 236 29.64 -34.26 32.42
CA VAL A 236 29.29 -34.25 33.85
C VAL A 236 30.32 -35.09 34.61
N LYS A 237 31.21 -34.41 35.34
CA LYS A 237 32.07 -35.04 36.37
C LYS A 237 31.23 -35.28 37.62
N VAL A 238 30.82 -36.53 37.86
CA VAL A 238 30.31 -36.95 39.17
C VAL A 238 31.48 -37.44 40.02
N LYS A 239 31.82 -36.68 41.04
CA LYS A 239 32.77 -37.05 42.10
C LYS A 239 31.99 -37.81 43.18
N VAL A 240 32.08 -39.13 43.19
CA VAL A 240 31.61 -39.94 44.32
C VAL A 240 32.81 -40.14 45.26
N GLY A 241 32.63 -39.76 46.53
CA GLY A 241 33.62 -39.93 47.58
C GLY A 241 33.13 -40.86 48.69
N HIS A 242 34.12 -41.61 49.22
CA HIS A 242 34.23 -42.28 50.52
C HIS A 242 33.42 -43.56 50.79
N PRO A 243 33.88 -44.42 51.72
CA PRO A 243 35.17 -44.49 52.44
C PRO A 243 36.14 -45.57 51.93
#